data_AF-A0A3B4BKL9-F1
#
_entry.id   AF-A0A3B4BKL9-F1
#
_cell.length_a   1.000
_cell.length_b   1.000
_cell.length_c   1.000
_cell.angle_alpha   90.00
_cell.angle_beta   90.00
_cell.angle_gamma   90.00
#
_symmetry.space_group_name_H-M   'P 1'
#
loop_
_entity.id
_entity.type
_entity.pdbx_description
1 polymer ?
#
loop_
_entity_poly.entity_id
_entity_poly.type
_entity_poly.pdbx_seq_one_letter_code
_entity_poly.pdbx_strand_id
1 'polypeptide(L)'
;MGVQGLTTFVEGNRHFLQDVKFRDSRLLIDGCSLFFYLYFNHGLDQQHGGDYDAFHCLLGQFLSALAACNIHPFVVLDGGMDPSDKKLNTLRQRLESKIKMADNISRSRHGSVLPLLTKEVFIQVLIQSGVPLVQCPSEADKEIACLARQWNCPVLSRDSDFYIFDLPGGYIPLNYFHWTNLNGKASQRYISARLYTTSALCRWFGGLNKDLLPLGAVLAGNDYDTPKEAELLSLIDANIAARCGKGGKGRAPVSRIEGLLAWLSSFSGPTKALAEISRLVEEDARSSAQVRDKKGVVRSKLWACMQEYNITTHSPLALWFSGRKEVPGGWTSVGLPECLAKSAAQGLLAASAVDALVMQRVLLMPQVENAKLASSHFSAICIRQSMYGILLHRFQTRGYVDVFVEEYDRMALNLKKNQVECSSHFIEKHAHLSQASLADRLAVLLETLGVTESSLSLVPLHLRLAVAVTIFWQRESKPTPTQPQLHALLMGFVYGELNLQQCFNSNGFPRFLEVYEDVDAIEDDAAEVLCV
;
A
#
# COMPACT_ATOMS: atom_id res chain seq x y z
N MET A 1 -1.38 -11.68 -0.72
CA MET A 1 -2.13 -10.51 -1.19
C MET A 1 -2.83 -10.94 -2.45
N GLY A 2 -4.10 -10.56 -2.60
CA GLY A 2 -4.98 -11.00 -3.68
C GLY A 2 -5.59 -12.40 -3.48
N VAL A 3 -5.81 -13.10 -4.59
CA VAL A 3 -6.46 -14.41 -4.69
C VAL A 3 -5.75 -15.56 -3.96
N GLN A 4 -6.45 -16.18 -3.01
CA GLN A 4 -5.93 -17.29 -2.20
C GLN A 4 -5.48 -18.49 -3.07
N GLY A 5 -4.22 -18.90 -2.91
CA GLY A 5 -3.64 -20.09 -3.56
C GLY A 5 -3.25 -19.90 -5.03
N LEU A 6 -3.57 -18.78 -5.66
CA LEU A 6 -3.31 -18.54 -7.08
C LEU A 6 -1.82 -18.39 -7.38
N THR A 7 -1.07 -17.64 -6.56
CA THR A 7 0.40 -17.52 -6.68
C THR A 7 1.06 -18.89 -6.69
N THR A 8 0.76 -19.74 -5.70
CA THR A 8 1.33 -21.09 -5.58
C THR A 8 0.99 -21.93 -6.81
N PHE A 9 -0.25 -21.84 -7.31
CA PHE A 9 -0.67 -22.57 -8.49
C PHE A 9 0.07 -22.11 -9.75
N VAL A 10 0.09 -20.81 -10.05
CA VAL A 10 0.71 -20.30 -11.28
C VAL A 10 2.23 -20.47 -11.25
N GLU A 11 2.87 -20.07 -10.15
CA GLU A 11 4.33 -20.11 -10.02
C GLU A 11 4.88 -21.53 -9.87
N GLY A 12 4.08 -22.46 -9.31
CA GLY A 12 4.41 -23.88 -9.27
C GLY A 12 4.38 -24.55 -10.66
N ASN A 13 3.69 -23.94 -11.63
CA ASN A 13 3.49 -24.46 -12.97
C ASN A 13 4.26 -23.61 -14.00
N ARG A 14 5.55 -23.94 -14.18
CA ARG A 14 6.49 -23.16 -15.02
C ARG A 14 6.00 -22.87 -16.45
N HIS A 15 5.13 -23.70 -17.01
CA HIS A 15 4.61 -23.52 -18.37
C HIS A 15 3.67 -22.32 -18.53
N PHE A 16 3.18 -21.72 -17.43
CA PHE A 16 2.43 -20.46 -17.47
C PHE A 16 3.32 -19.22 -17.57
N LEU A 17 4.62 -19.37 -17.32
CA LEU A 17 5.58 -18.29 -17.24
C LEU A 17 6.59 -18.41 -18.38
N GLN A 18 6.75 -17.34 -19.14
CA GLN A 18 7.74 -17.26 -20.21
C GLN A 18 9.02 -16.59 -19.69
N ASP A 19 10.17 -17.25 -19.85
CA ASP A 19 11.46 -16.62 -19.56
C ASP A 19 11.74 -15.48 -20.57
N VAL A 20 12.09 -14.30 -20.08
CA VAL A 20 12.34 -13.10 -20.88
C VAL A 20 13.65 -12.41 -20.46
N LYS A 21 14.31 -11.79 -21.44
CA LYS A 21 15.48 -10.92 -21.23
C LYS A 21 14.97 -9.47 -21.18
N PHE A 22 14.65 -8.98 -20.00
CA PHE A 22 13.94 -7.72 -19.84
C PHE A 22 14.88 -6.52 -19.86
N ARG A 23 14.63 -5.59 -20.78
CA ARG A 23 15.41 -4.36 -21.06
C ARG A 23 14.65 -3.47 -22.05
N ASP A 24 15.09 -2.22 -22.22
CA ASP A 24 14.56 -1.28 -23.22
C ASP A 24 13.02 -1.14 -23.18
N SER A 25 12.44 -1.10 -21.97
CA SER A 25 10.99 -1.16 -21.78
C SER A 25 10.53 -0.17 -20.71
N ARG A 26 9.30 0.31 -20.85
CA ARG A 26 8.55 0.85 -19.71
C ARG A 26 8.22 -0.29 -18.75
N LEU A 27 8.20 0.01 -17.46
CA LEU A 27 7.80 -0.94 -16.43
C LEU A 27 6.87 -0.24 -15.44
N LEU A 28 5.66 -0.74 -15.31
CA LEU A 28 4.74 -0.27 -14.28
C LEU A 28 4.98 -1.08 -13.01
N ILE A 29 5.16 -0.40 -11.88
CA ILE A 29 5.54 -1.02 -10.61
C ILE A 29 4.43 -0.76 -9.59
N ASP A 30 3.92 -1.84 -9.02
CA ASP A 30 3.19 -1.79 -7.76
C ASP A 30 4.16 -1.46 -6.63
N GLY A 31 4.14 -0.21 -6.20
CA GLY A 31 5.10 0.34 -5.24
C GLY A 31 4.98 -0.32 -3.87
N CYS A 32 3.76 -0.60 -3.42
CA CYS A 32 3.50 -1.29 -2.16
C CYS A 32 4.17 -2.66 -2.16
N SER A 33 3.88 -3.46 -3.17
CA SER A 33 4.46 -4.79 -3.31
C SER A 33 5.98 -4.76 -3.41
N LEU A 34 6.54 -3.77 -4.12
CA LEU A 34 7.99 -3.62 -4.27
C LEU A 34 8.70 -3.32 -2.95
N PHE A 35 8.28 -2.30 -2.18
CA PHE A 35 9.02 -1.97 -0.95
C PHE A 35 8.89 -3.08 0.09
N PHE A 36 7.73 -3.75 0.19
CA PHE A 36 7.57 -4.93 1.04
C PHE A 36 8.49 -6.08 0.61
N TYR A 37 8.60 -6.33 -0.70
CA TYR A 37 9.51 -7.33 -1.27
C TYR A 37 10.96 -7.01 -0.92
N LEU A 38 11.42 -5.81 -1.23
CA LEU A 38 12.81 -5.42 -1.07
C LEU A 38 13.20 -5.48 0.41
N TYR A 39 12.36 -4.95 1.30
CA TYR A 39 12.69 -4.91 2.72
C TYR A 39 12.82 -6.31 3.34
N PHE A 40 11.85 -7.19 3.09
CA PHE A 40 11.83 -8.51 3.73
C PHE A 40 12.74 -9.54 3.08
N ASN A 41 13.16 -9.36 1.83
CA ASN A 41 13.98 -10.35 1.12
C ASN A 41 15.49 -10.05 1.13
N HIS A 42 15.94 -8.93 1.73
CA HIS A 42 17.35 -8.52 1.70
C HIS A 42 18.00 -8.39 3.09
N GLY A 43 17.40 -9.01 4.11
CA GLY A 43 18.01 -9.10 5.44
C GLY A 43 18.13 -7.78 6.20
N LEU A 44 17.29 -6.80 5.86
CA LEU A 44 17.24 -5.52 6.58
C LEU A 44 16.68 -5.68 7.98
N ASP A 45 17.15 -4.85 8.91
CA ASP A 45 16.74 -4.94 10.30
C ASP A 45 15.25 -4.63 10.47
N GLN A 46 14.57 -5.47 11.23
CA GLN A 46 13.18 -5.27 11.64
C GLN A 46 13.07 -5.13 13.16
N GLN A 47 14.10 -5.57 13.89
CA GLN A 47 14.03 -5.72 15.34
C GLN A 47 14.21 -4.39 16.08
N HIS A 48 14.99 -3.46 15.52
CA HIS A 48 15.30 -2.19 16.16
C HIS A 48 14.61 -0.99 15.49
N GLY A 49 13.46 -1.23 14.85
CA GLY A 49 12.67 -0.16 14.24
C GLY A 49 13.10 0.22 12.82
N GLY A 50 13.97 -0.57 12.19
CA GLY A 50 14.35 -0.43 10.79
C GLY A 50 15.78 0.06 10.55
N ASP A 51 16.33 -0.29 9.39
CA ASP A 51 17.57 0.27 8.86
C ASP A 51 17.26 1.05 7.57
N TYR A 52 16.92 2.31 7.75
CA TYR A 52 16.47 3.20 6.68
C TYR A 52 17.60 3.59 5.73
N ASP A 53 18.85 3.66 6.20
CA ASP A 53 20.01 3.96 5.37
C ASP A 53 20.38 2.77 4.47
N ALA A 54 20.39 1.55 5.02
CA ALA A 54 20.57 0.35 4.23
C ALA A 54 19.43 0.14 3.23
N PHE A 55 18.19 0.47 3.61
CA PHE A 55 17.05 0.42 2.68
C PHE A 55 17.18 1.45 1.55
N HIS A 56 17.59 2.68 1.86
CA HIS A 56 17.91 3.71 0.87
C HIS A 56 18.98 3.21 -0.12
N CYS A 57 20.07 2.64 0.37
CA CYS A 57 21.13 2.06 -0.47
C CYS A 57 20.60 0.93 -1.38
N LEU A 58 19.77 0.03 -0.84
CA LEU A 58 19.17 -1.07 -1.59
C LEU A 58 18.27 -0.57 -2.73
N LEU A 59 17.47 0.47 -2.48
CA LEU A 59 16.64 1.10 -3.50
C LEU A 59 17.48 1.75 -4.60
N GLY A 60 18.56 2.44 -4.23
CA GLY A 60 19.52 3.00 -5.19
C GLY A 60 20.13 1.92 -6.10
N GLN A 61 20.47 0.75 -5.55
CA GLN A 61 20.96 -0.40 -6.33
C GLN A 61 19.88 -0.95 -7.27
N PHE A 62 18.65 -1.09 -6.79
CA PHE A 62 17.53 -1.54 -7.62
C PHE A 62 17.28 -0.60 -8.81
N LEU A 63 17.20 0.71 -8.57
CA LEU A 63 16.99 1.70 -9.63
C LEU A 63 18.19 1.76 -10.60
N SER A 64 19.41 1.63 -10.10
CA SER A 64 20.62 1.53 -10.93
C SER A 64 20.59 0.31 -11.84
N ALA A 65 20.06 -0.83 -11.36
CA ALA A 65 19.90 -2.04 -12.16
C ALA A 65 18.88 -1.85 -13.30
N LEU A 66 17.77 -1.15 -13.03
CA LEU A 66 16.79 -0.78 -14.05
C LEU A 66 17.40 0.15 -15.11
N ALA A 67 18.09 1.21 -14.68
CA ALA A 67 18.74 2.17 -15.56
C ALA A 67 19.81 1.51 -16.44
N ALA A 68 20.62 0.61 -15.87
CA ALA A 68 21.63 -0.15 -16.61
C ALA A 68 21.05 -1.03 -17.73
N CYS A 69 19.76 -1.36 -17.66
CA CYS A 69 19.03 -2.13 -18.66
C CYS A 69 18.09 -1.26 -19.52
N ASN A 70 18.20 0.06 -19.43
CA ASN A 70 17.33 1.03 -20.11
C ASN A 70 15.83 0.79 -19.83
N ILE A 71 15.51 0.42 -18.59
CA ILE A 71 14.14 0.24 -18.12
C ILE A 71 13.66 1.53 -17.49
N HIS A 72 12.48 1.99 -17.89
CA HIS A 72 11.86 3.23 -17.40
C HIS A 72 10.72 2.88 -16.41
N PRO A 73 10.96 2.99 -15.10
CA PRO A 73 9.95 2.66 -14.09
C PRO A 73 8.90 3.77 -13.94
N PHE A 74 7.65 3.35 -13.71
CA PHE A 74 6.55 4.19 -13.26
C PHE A 74 5.94 3.53 -12.03
N VAL A 75 5.83 4.24 -10.92
CA VAL A 75 5.41 3.66 -9.63
C VAL A 75 4.01 4.12 -9.27
N VAL A 76 3.15 3.19 -8.88
CA VAL A 76 1.83 3.49 -8.33
C VAL A 76 1.74 2.88 -6.93
N LEU A 77 1.29 3.67 -5.96
CA LEU A 77 1.17 3.30 -4.56
C LEU A 77 -0.28 3.23 -4.12
N ASP A 78 -0.60 2.31 -3.21
CA ASP A 78 -1.84 2.36 -2.46
C ASP A 78 -1.86 3.58 -1.54
N GLY A 79 -3.06 4.12 -1.36
CA GLY A 79 -3.39 5.19 -0.43
C GLY A 79 -3.96 4.68 0.88
N GLY A 80 -5.07 5.30 1.26
CA GLY A 80 -5.80 5.00 2.48
C GLY A 80 -6.73 3.79 2.36
N MET A 81 -7.56 3.62 3.37
CA MET A 81 -8.59 2.59 3.41
C MET A 81 -9.72 2.88 2.43
N ASP A 82 -10.27 1.82 1.84
CA ASP A 82 -11.48 1.92 1.03
C ASP A 82 -12.69 2.30 1.92
N PRO A 83 -13.42 3.40 1.60
CA PRO A 83 -14.57 3.86 2.39
C PRO A 83 -15.77 2.91 2.47
N SER A 84 -15.85 1.92 1.59
CA SER A 84 -16.94 0.93 1.58
C SER A 84 -16.83 -0.12 2.70
N ASP A 85 -15.76 -0.08 3.51
CA ASP A 85 -15.45 -1.05 4.56
C ASP A 85 -15.28 -2.50 4.08
N LYS A 86 -15.30 -2.76 2.76
CA LYS A 86 -15.22 -4.10 2.16
C LYS A 86 -13.93 -4.88 2.49
N LYS A 87 -12.86 -4.19 2.89
CA LYS A 87 -11.57 -4.78 3.34
C LYS A 87 -11.28 -4.57 4.83
N LEU A 88 -12.18 -3.94 5.58
CA LEU A 88 -11.92 -3.57 6.98
C LEU A 88 -11.60 -4.79 7.85
N ASN A 89 -12.34 -5.89 7.67
CA ASN A 89 -12.12 -7.13 8.42
C ASN A 89 -10.72 -7.70 8.13
N THR A 90 -10.34 -7.76 6.85
CA THR A 90 -9.02 -8.21 6.41
C THR A 90 -7.90 -7.34 6.98
N LEU A 91 -8.08 -6.01 6.98
CA LEU A 91 -7.13 -5.07 7.57
C LEU A 91 -6.96 -5.29 9.08
N ARG A 92 -8.06 -5.50 9.82
CA ARG A 92 -8.03 -5.79 11.26
C ARG A 92 -7.33 -7.11 11.57
N GLN A 93 -7.62 -8.17 10.82
CA GLN A 93 -6.94 -9.47 10.98
C GLN A 93 -5.44 -9.37 10.68
N ARG A 94 -5.06 -8.66 9.61
CA ARG A 94 -3.66 -8.39 9.27
C ARG A 94 -2.98 -7.60 10.39
N LEU A 95 -3.66 -6.62 10.98
CA LEU A 95 -3.16 -5.82 12.08
C LEU A 95 -2.94 -6.65 13.35
N GLU A 96 -3.92 -7.48 13.74
CA GLU A 96 -3.79 -8.43 14.85
C GLU A 96 -2.63 -9.41 14.66
N SER A 97 -2.44 -9.91 13.44
CA SER A 97 -1.30 -10.76 13.09
C SER A 97 0.02 -10.03 13.27
N LYS A 98 0.11 -8.77 12.81
CA LYS A 98 1.30 -7.92 12.96
C LYS A 98 1.61 -7.60 14.42
N ILE A 99 0.61 -7.39 15.29
CA ILE A 99 0.83 -7.22 16.73
C ILE A 99 1.55 -8.43 17.33
N LYS A 100 1.12 -9.64 16.97
CA LYS A 100 1.75 -10.89 17.44
C LYS A 100 3.16 -11.07 16.85
N MET A 101 3.35 -10.75 15.57
CA MET A 101 4.67 -10.80 14.93
C MET A 101 5.65 -9.81 15.56
N ALA A 102 5.20 -8.60 15.90
CA ALA A 102 6.01 -7.60 16.57
C ALA A 102 6.50 -8.07 17.95
N ASP A 103 5.62 -8.68 18.76
CA ASP A 103 6.03 -9.27 20.05
C ASP A 103 6.97 -10.47 19.88
N ASN A 104 6.80 -11.28 18.84
CA ASN A 104 7.74 -12.35 18.53
C ASN A 104 9.13 -11.78 18.22
N ILE A 105 9.23 -10.77 17.35
CA ILE A 105 10.50 -10.15 16.97
C ILE A 105 11.16 -9.48 18.19
N SER A 106 10.40 -8.81 19.05
CA SER A 106 10.96 -8.18 20.27
C SER A 106 11.56 -9.20 21.26
N ARG A 107 11.20 -10.48 21.12
CA ARG A 107 11.76 -11.62 21.86
C ARG A 107 12.75 -12.45 21.03
N SER A 108 13.23 -11.91 19.91
CA SER A 108 14.17 -12.58 19.00
C SER A 108 13.63 -13.90 18.42
N ARG A 109 12.31 -13.96 18.19
CA ARG A 109 11.63 -15.08 17.51
C ARG A 109 11.26 -14.70 16.09
N HIS A 110 10.89 -15.70 15.29
CA HIS A 110 10.44 -15.50 13.92
C HIS A 110 9.18 -14.62 13.84
N GLY A 111 9.23 -13.63 12.96
CA GLY A 111 8.14 -12.73 12.64
C GLY A 111 8.56 -11.79 11.51
N SER A 112 7.62 -11.05 10.95
CA SER A 112 7.92 -10.02 9.96
C SER A 112 7.01 -8.81 10.17
N VAL A 113 7.61 -7.64 10.35
CA VAL A 113 6.92 -6.36 10.53
C VAL A 113 7.69 -5.33 9.75
N LEU A 114 6.97 -4.57 8.91
CA LEU A 114 7.58 -3.50 8.13
C LEU A 114 7.81 -2.28 9.04
N PRO A 115 9.02 -1.72 9.09
CA PRO A 115 9.29 -0.51 9.84
C PRO A 115 8.48 0.69 9.37
N LEU A 116 8.15 1.59 10.31
CA LEU A 116 7.18 2.67 10.09
C LEU A 116 7.54 3.56 8.90
N LEU A 117 8.80 4.00 8.78
CA LEU A 117 9.21 5.00 7.79
C LEU A 117 9.60 4.40 6.43
N THR A 118 9.32 3.11 6.21
CA THR A 118 9.76 2.42 4.98
C THR A 118 9.14 3.03 3.73
N LYS A 119 7.85 3.41 3.78
CA LYS A 119 7.15 4.02 2.64
C LYS A 119 7.71 5.41 2.34
N GLU A 120 8.01 6.19 3.38
CA GLU A 120 8.55 7.53 3.30
C GLU A 120 9.94 7.52 2.66
N VAL A 121 10.83 6.63 3.12
CA VAL A 121 12.16 6.44 2.51
C VAL A 121 12.03 6.00 1.05
N PHE A 122 11.09 5.10 0.75
CA PHE A 122 10.83 4.66 -0.61
C PHE A 122 10.44 5.83 -1.53
N ILE A 123 9.47 6.65 -1.12
CA ILE A 123 9.00 7.82 -1.88
C ILE A 123 10.13 8.84 -2.04
N GLN A 124 10.89 9.12 -0.99
CA GLN A 124 12.02 10.04 -1.03
C GLN A 124 13.06 9.62 -2.08
N VAL A 125 13.48 8.35 -2.08
CA VAL A 125 14.45 7.82 -3.06
C VAL A 125 13.91 7.93 -4.48
N LEU A 126 12.63 7.63 -4.70
CA LEU A 126 12.03 7.75 -6.04
C LEU A 126 12.03 9.19 -6.53
N ILE A 127 11.65 10.15 -5.68
CA ILE A 127 11.64 11.58 -6.00
C ILE A 127 13.07 12.05 -6.33
N GLN A 128 14.05 11.74 -5.47
CA GLN A 128 15.45 12.10 -5.66
C GLN A 128 16.05 11.50 -6.94
N SER A 129 15.62 10.30 -7.30
CA SER A 129 16.07 9.60 -8.52
C SER A 129 15.29 10.01 -9.77
N GLY A 130 14.34 10.95 -9.68
CA GLY A 130 13.50 11.39 -10.78
C GLY A 130 12.54 10.31 -11.32
N VAL A 131 12.23 9.29 -10.52
CA VAL A 131 11.29 8.23 -10.92
C VAL A 131 9.85 8.73 -10.74
N PRO A 132 9.01 8.75 -11.79
CA PRO A 132 7.64 9.18 -11.68
C PRO A 132 6.83 8.26 -10.76
N LEU A 133 6.11 8.85 -9.80
CA LEU A 133 5.23 8.12 -8.90
C LEU A 133 3.87 8.81 -8.73
N VAL A 134 2.86 8.02 -8.37
CA VAL A 134 1.55 8.52 -7.91
C VAL A 134 1.01 7.62 -6.80
N GLN A 135 0.37 8.20 -5.81
CA GLN A 135 -0.39 7.48 -4.80
C GLN A 135 -1.88 7.60 -5.09
N CYS A 136 -2.56 6.45 -5.13
CA CYS A 136 -4.01 6.36 -5.27
C CYS A 136 -4.70 6.79 -3.96
N PRO A 137 -5.99 7.17 -4.00
CA PRO A 137 -6.74 7.49 -2.78
C PRO A 137 -6.97 6.26 -1.90
N SER A 138 -7.15 5.09 -2.52
CA SER A 138 -7.28 3.79 -1.85
C SER A 138 -6.44 2.73 -2.56
N GLU A 139 -7.02 1.73 -3.21
CA GLU A 139 -6.30 0.64 -3.87
C GLU A 139 -5.73 1.06 -5.23
N ALA A 140 -4.51 0.61 -5.54
CA ALA A 140 -3.84 0.88 -6.79
C ALA A 140 -4.05 -0.19 -7.87
N ASP A 141 -4.41 -1.42 -7.51
CA ASP A 141 -4.39 -2.59 -8.41
C ASP A 141 -5.13 -2.35 -9.74
N LYS A 142 -6.36 -1.85 -9.64
CA LYS A 142 -7.20 -1.55 -10.81
C LYS A 142 -6.62 -0.43 -11.67
N GLU A 143 -6.08 0.61 -11.05
CA GLU A 143 -5.49 1.75 -11.77
C GLU A 143 -4.19 1.33 -12.47
N ILE A 144 -3.36 0.52 -11.79
CA ILE A 144 -2.18 -0.11 -12.37
C ILE A 144 -2.57 -0.95 -13.59
N ALA A 145 -3.60 -1.79 -13.46
CA ALA A 145 -4.04 -2.66 -14.54
C ALA A 145 -4.60 -1.87 -15.75
N CYS A 146 -5.38 -0.81 -15.53
CA CYS A 146 -5.87 0.07 -16.59
C CYS A 146 -4.71 0.76 -17.31
N LEU A 147 -3.73 1.29 -16.56
CA LEU A 147 -2.58 1.98 -17.13
C LEU A 147 -1.66 1.03 -17.91
N ALA A 148 -1.41 -0.16 -17.37
CA ALA A 148 -0.63 -1.21 -18.04
C ALA A 148 -1.28 -1.65 -19.35
N ARG A 149 -2.62 -1.78 -19.38
CA ARG A 149 -3.37 -2.08 -20.60
C ARG A 149 -3.27 -0.94 -21.62
N GLN A 150 -3.44 0.30 -21.18
CA GLN A 150 -3.36 1.48 -22.04
C GLN A 150 -1.97 1.64 -22.68
N TRP A 151 -0.90 1.47 -21.90
CA TRP A 151 0.48 1.61 -22.37
C TRP A 151 1.06 0.32 -22.98
N ASN A 152 0.32 -0.78 -22.90
CA ASN A 152 0.77 -2.11 -23.30
C ASN A 152 2.16 -2.45 -22.73
N CYS A 153 2.34 -2.24 -21.42
CA CYS A 153 3.60 -2.44 -20.72
C CYS A 153 3.44 -3.44 -19.55
N PRO A 154 4.50 -4.14 -19.16
CA PRO A 154 4.43 -5.11 -18.08
C PRO A 154 4.26 -4.45 -16.71
N VAL A 155 3.55 -5.16 -15.83
CA VAL A 155 3.43 -4.83 -14.41
C VAL A 155 4.43 -5.66 -13.60
N LEU A 156 5.16 -5.04 -12.66
CA LEU A 156 5.97 -5.71 -11.64
C LEU A 156 5.24 -5.64 -10.30
N SER A 157 4.88 -6.81 -9.76
CA SER A 157 4.23 -6.95 -8.44
C SER A 157 4.45 -8.37 -7.89
N ARG A 158 4.01 -8.60 -6.65
CA ARG A 158 3.80 -9.92 -6.02
C ARG A 158 2.31 -10.20 -5.80
N ASP A 159 1.42 -9.25 -6.11
CA ASP A 159 -0.01 -9.45 -5.94
C ASP A 159 -0.53 -10.47 -6.98
N SER A 160 -1.37 -11.38 -6.51
CA SER A 160 -1.96 -12.41 -7.34
C SER A 160 -3.17 -11.92 -8.15
N ASP A 161 -3.73 -10.75 -7.81
CA ASP A 161 -4.80 -10.13 -8.61
C ASP A 161 -4.32 -9.81 -10.04
N PHE A 162 -3.01 -9.55 -10.24
CA PHE A 162 -2.41 -9.38 -11.57
C PHE A 162 -2.34 -10.65 -12.43
N TYR A 163 -2.60 -11.84 -11.88
CA TYR A 163 -2.82 -13.05 -12.69
C TYR A 163 -4.21 -13.09 -13.33
N ILE A 164 -5.15 -12.27 -12.84
CA ILE A 164 -6.55 -12.22 -13.27
C ILE A 164 -6.78 -11.13 -14.31
N PHE A 165 -6.18 -9.95 -14.12
CA PHE A 165 -6.28 -8.85 -15.08
C PHE A 165 -5.77 -9.26 -16.47
N ASP A 166 -6.54 -8.95 -17.52
CA ASP A 166 -6.12 -9.18 -18.89
C ASP A 166 -5.13 -8.10 -19.34
N LEU A 167 -3.85 -8.33 -19.05
CA LEU A 167 -2.73 -7.43 -19.33
C LEU A 167 -1.94 -7.90 -20.56
N PRO A 168 -2.07 -7.25 -21.73
CA PRO A 168 -1.38 -7.69 -22.95
C PRO A 168 0.16 -7.50 -22.86
N GLY A 169 0.63 -6.47 -22.14
CA GLY A 169 2.04 -6.26 -21.83
C GLY A 169 2.61 -7.25 -20.81
N GLY A 170 1.74 -8.01 -20.15
CA GLY A 170 2.06 -9.09 -19.22
C GLY A 170 2.29 -8.66 -17.77
N TYR A 171 2.42 -9.66 -16.91
CA TYR A 171 2.71 -9.52 -15.48
C TYR A 171 4.04 -10.21 -15.18
N ILE A 172 4.95 -9.51 -14.50
CA ILE A 172 6.24 -10.00 -14.06
C ILE A 172 6.16 -10.18 -12.53
N PRO A 173 6.09 -11.42 -12.02
CA PRO A 173 6.11 -11.63 -10.59
C PRO A 173 7.49 -11.30 -10.02
N LEU A 174 7.54 -10.52 -8.94
CA LEU A 174 8.77 -10.03 -8.29
C LEU A 174 9.76 -11.15 -7.95
N ASN A 175 9.28 -12.34 -7.59
CA ASN A 175 10.12 -13.50 -7.26
C ASN A 175 10.98 -13.98 -8.45
N TYR A 176 10.58 -13.66 -9.67
CA TYR A 176 11.29 -14.03 -10.89
C TYR A 176 12.00 -12.85 -11.55
N PHE A 177 11.98 -11.66 -10.95
CA PHE A 177 12.67 -10.50 -11.49
C PHE A 177 14.09 -10.38 -10.91
N HIS A 178 15.07 -10.99 -11.58
CA HIS A 178 16.43 -11.17 -11.05
C HIS A 178 17.32 -9.93 -11.23
N TRP A 179 16.94 -8.82 -10.60
CA TRP A 179 17.59 -7.51 -10.76
C TRP A 179 18.99 -7.43 -10.13
N THR A 180 19.32 -8.25 -9.14
CA THR A 180 20.63 -8.26 -8.45
C THR A 180 21.77 -8.81 -9.30
N ASN A 181 21.45 -9.62 -10.32
CA ASN A 181 22.42 -10.28 -11.18
C ASN A 181 22.14 -9.93 -12.65
N LEU A 182 22.61 -8.76 -13.08
CA LEU A 182 22.48 -8.32 -14.47
C LEU A 182 23.24 -9.26 -15.41
N ASN A 183 22.60 -9.60 -16.53
CA ASN A 183 23.17 -10.47 -17.55
C ASN A 183 23.56 -9.67 -18.80
N GLY A 184 24.50 -10.20 -19.59
CA GLY A 184 24.94 -9.60 -20.85
C GLY A 184 26.11 -8.62 -20.72
N LYS A 185 26.63 -8.15 -21.88
CA LYS A 185 27.69 -7.13 -21.96
C LYS A 185 27.13 -5.75 -21.61
N ALA A 186 27.99 -4.77 -21.30
CA ALA A 186 27.57 -3.42 -20.87
C ALA A 186 26.53 -2.75 -21.78
N SER A 187 26.72 -2.80 -23.11
CA SER A 187 25.77 -2.25 -24.10
C SER A 187 24.52 -3.10 -24.32
N GLN A 188 24.46 -4.28 -23.71
CA GLN A 188 23.38 -5.23 -23.87
C GLN A 188 22.84 -5.82 -22.57
N ARG A 189 22.98 -5.09 -21.45
CA ARG A 189 22.53 -5.55 -20.15
C ARG A 189 21.03 -5.80 -20.14
N TYR A 190 20.62 -6.84 -19.42
CA TYR A 190 19.23 -7.17 -19.20
C TYR A 190 19.03 -7.82 -17.82
N ILE A 191 17.79 -7.73 -17.34
CA ILE A 191 17.31 -8.46 -16.17
C ILE A 191 16.66 -9.75 -16.66
N SER A 192 17.10 -10.89 -16.14
CA SER A 192 16.41 -12.16 -16.38
C SER A 192 15.09 -12.13 -15.62
N ALA A 193 13.98 -12.30 -16.33
CA ALA A 193 12.64 -12.23 -15.75
C ALA A 193 11.73 -13.33 -16.27
N ARG A 194 10.58 -13.52 -15.61
CA ARG A 194 9.47 -14.33 -16.14
C ARG A 194 8.24 -13.49 -16.34
N LEU A 195 7.61 -13.68 -17.50
CA LEU A 195 6.40 -12.96 -17.90
C LEU A 195 5.20 -13.91 -17.95
N TYR A 196 4.11 -13.49 -17.31
CA TYR A 196 2.82 -14.14 -17.35
C TYR A 196 1.85 -13.38 -18.26
N THR A 197 0.96 -14.12 -18.93
CA THR A 197 -0.25 -13.55 -19.56
C THR A 197 -1.43 -14.48 -19.32
N THR A 198 -2.63 -13.92 -19.19
CA THR A 198 -3.90 -14.69 -19.08
C THR A 198 -4.08 -15.66 -20.25
N SER A 199 -3.57 -15.32 -21.43
CA SER A 199 -3.65 -16.14 -22.64
C SER A 199 -2.98 -17.51 -22.46
N ALA A 200 -1.85 -17.59 -21.74
CA ALA A 200 -1.16 -18.85 -21.49
C ALA A 200 -1.99 -19.76 -20.56
N LEU A 201 -2.53 -19.18 -19.48
CA LEU A 201 -3.42 -19.88 -18.55
C LEU A 201 -4.68 -20.39 -19.27
N CYS A 202 -5.38 -19.52 -19.99
CA CYS A 202 -6.61 -19.88 -20.68
C CYS A 202 -6.42 -20.97 -21.74
N ARG A 203 -5.29 -20.94 -22.47
CA ARG A 203 -4.96 -21.97 -23.47
C ARG A 203 -4.79 -23.35 -22.83
N TRP A 204 -4.18 -23.41 -21.65
CA TRP A 204 -4.00 -24.67 -20.93
C TRP A 204 -5.34 -25.32 -20.55
N PHE A 205 -6.31 -24.51 -20.15
CA PHE A 205 -7.67 -24.96 -19.84
C PHE A 205 -8.59 -25.01 -21.07
N GLY A 206 -8.07 -25.45 -22.22
CA GLY A 206 -8.87 -25.71 -23.42
C GLY A 206 -9.48 -24.46 -24.07
N GLY A 207 -8.87 -23.28 -23.88
CA GLY A 207 -9.43 -22.02 -24.37
C GLY A 207 -10.49 -21.44 -23.43
N LEU A 208 -10.28 -21.57 -22.12
CA LEU A 208 -11.10 -20.92 -21.09
C LEU A 208 -11.35 -19.45 -21.44
N ASN A 209 -12.62 -19.03 -21.41
CA ASN A 209 -12.97 -17.63 -21.63
C ASN A 209 -12.34 -16.75 -20.53
N LYS A 210 -11.51 -15.77 -20.92
CA LYS A 210 -10.84 -14.84 -19.99
C LYS A 210 -11.81 -14.09 -19.08
N ASP A 211 -13.03 -13.83 -19.55
CA ASP A 211 -14.07 -13.14 -18.78
C ASP A 211 -14.52 -13.95 -17.54
N LEU A 212 -14.19 -15.25 -17.49
CA LEU A 212 -14.46 -16.10 -16.33
C LEU A 212 -13.38 -16.04 -15.25
N LEU A 213 -12.18 -15.51 -15.54
CA LEU A 213 -11.10 -15.41 -14.56
C LEU A 213 -11.50 -14.58 -13.32
N PRO A 214 -12.19 -13.42 -13.45
CA PRO A 214 -12.69 -12.69 -12.27
C PRO A 214 -13.63 -13.51 -11.40
N LEU A 215 -14.51 -14.33 -12.01
CA LEU A 215 -15.37 -15.23 -11.23
C LEU A 215 -14.53 -16.29 -10.51
N GLY A 216 -13.52 -16.84 -11.17
CA GLY A 216 -12.56 -17.76 -10.54
C GLY A 216 -11.82 -17.13 -9.36
N ALA A 217 -11.43 -15.86 -9.46
CA ALA A 217 -10.78 -15.12 -8.38
C ALA A 217 -11.71 -14.97 -7.16
N VAL A 218 -12.95 -14.52 -7.39
CA VAL A 218 -13.96 -14.35 -6.34
C VAL A 218 -14.28 -15.69 -5.67
N LEU A 219 -14.41 -16.78 -6.45
CA LEU A 219 -14.67 -18.11 -5.92
C LEU A 219 -13.43 -18.74 -5.26
N ALA A 220 -12.22 -18.36 -5.63
CA ALA A 220 -11.02 -18.86 -4.96
C ALA A 220 -10.86 -18.28 -3.55
N GLY A 221 -11.42 -17.09 -3.30
CA GLY A 221 -11.25 -16.29 -2.09
C GLY A 221 -10.28 -15.15 -2.38
N ASN A 222 -10.80 -14.04 -2.88
CA ASN A 222 -10.02 -12.81 -3.08
C ASN A 222 -10.17 -11.88 -1.87
N ASP A 223 -9.47 -10.75 -1.89
CA ASP A 223 -9.41 -9.82 -0.75
C ASP A 223 -10.74 -9.07 -0.47
N TYR A 224 -11.83 -9.37 -1.18
CA TYR A 224 -13.14 -8.70 -1.06
C TYR A 224 -14.17 -9.59 -0.34
N ASP A 225 -14.98 -9.02 0.56
CA ASP A 225 -15.99 -9.75 1.34
C ASP A 225 -16.97 -10.55 0.45
N THR A 226 -16.83 -11.87 0.40
CA THR A 226 -17.77 -12.77 -0.28
C THR A 226 -18.77 -13.39 0.71
N PRO A 227 -20.06 -13.53 0.33
CA PRO A 227 -21.06 -14.13 1.20
C PRO A 227 -20.81 -15.63 1.40
N LYS A 228 -20.66 -16.06 2.65
CA LYS A 228 -20.67 -17.48 3.07
C LYS A 228 -19.75 -18.38 2.23
N GLU A 229 -18.48 -17.99 2.18
CA GLU A 229 -17.39 -18.68 1.50
C GLU A 229 -17.45 -20.21 1.72
N ALA A 230 -17.46 -20.70 2.95
CA ALA A 230 -17.43 -22.14 3.22
C ALA A 230 -18.60 -22.94 2.61
N GLU A 231 -19.84 -22.42 2.67
CA GLU A 231 -21.02 -23.12 2.12
C GLU A 231 -20.97 -23.13 0.58
N LEU A 232 -20.73 -21.98 -0.06
CA LEU A 232 -20.67 -21.89 -1.52
C LEU A 232 -19.51 -22.71 -2.11
N LEU A 233 -18.36 -22.66 -1.45
CA LEU A 233 -17.17 -23.39 -1.90
C LEU A 233 -17.34 -24.90 -1.75
N SER A 234 -17.93 -25.36 -0.65
CA SER A 234 -18.19 -26.80 -0.48
C SER A 234 -19.16 -27.35 -1.53
N LEU A 235 -20.15 -26.56 -1.95
CA LEU A 235 -21.06 -26.94 -3.04
C LEU A 235 -20.35 -27.04 -4.38
N ILE A 236 -19.47 -26.08 -4.69
CA ILE A 236 -18.69 -26.10 -5.93
C ILE A 236 -17.69 -27.26 -5.91
N ASP A 237 -16.99 -27.48 -4.81
CA ASP A 237 -16.04 -28.58 -4.64
C ASP A 237 -16.74 -29.95 -4.76
N ALA A 238 -17.94 -30.10 -4.18
CA ALA A 238 -18.77 -31.30 -4.33
C ALA A 238 -19.21 -31.51 -5.80
N ASN A 239 -19.57 -30.43 -6.50
CA ASN A 239 -19.93 -30.49 -7.92
C ASN A 239 -18.73 -30.88 -8.81
N ILE A 240 -17.55 -30.32 -8.53
CA ILE A 240 -16.29 -30.68 -9.18
C ILE A 240 -16.01 -32.17 -8.95
N ALA A 241 -16.07 -32.64 -7.71
CA ALA A 241 -15.85 -34.04 -7.36
C ALA A 241 -16.84 -35.00 -8.05
N ALA A 242 -18.12 -34.62 -8.14
CA ALA A 242 -19.15 -35.39 -8.83
C ALA A 242 -18.90 -35.50 -10.34
N ARG A 243 -18.41 -34.43 -10.97
CA ARG A 243 -18.10 -34.38 -12.42
C ARG A 243 -16.82 -35.14 -12.79
N CYS A 244 -15.85 -35.21 -11.88
CA CYS A 244 -14.56 -35.85 -12.15
C CYS A 244 -14.56 -37.39 -12.01
N GLY A 245 -15.59 -38.00 -11.40
CA GLY A 245 -15.73 -39.46 -11.30
C GLY A 245 -14.65 -40.17 -10.45
N LYS A 246 -14.98 -41.34 -9.87
CA LYS A 246 -14.04 -42.19 -9.09
C LYS A 246 -13.00 -42.92 -9.98
N GLY A 247 -12.47 -42.30 -11.02
CA GLY A 247 -11.66 -42.96 -12.04
C GLY A 247 -10.23 -42.42 -12.15
N GLY A 248 -9.26 -43.15 -11.60
CA GLY A 248 -7.83 -42.99 -11.93
C GLY A 248 -6.89 -42.99 -10.73
N LYS A 249 -6.45 -44.18 -10.29
CA LYS A 249 -5.28 -44.31 -9.41
C LYS A 249 -4.06 -43.70 -10.11
N GLY A 250 -3.54 -42.58 -9.61
CA GLY A 250 -2.17 -42.12 -9.94
C GLY A 250 -1.95 -40.63 -10.22
N ARG A 251 -2.97 -39.76 -10.27
CA ARG A 251 -2.74 -38.30 -10.40
C ARG A 251 -2.69 -37.66 -9.00
N ALA A 252 -1.64 -36.86 -8.76
CA ALA A 252 -1.45 -36.05 -7.57
C ALA A 252 -2.72 -35.23 -7.23
N PRO A 253 -2.94 -34.82 -5.96
CA PRO A 253 -4.09 -34.01 -5.62
C PRO A 253 -4.14 -32.76 -6.50
N VAL A 254 -5.20 -32.66 -7.31
CA VAL A 254 -5.52 -31.49 -8.13
C VAL A 254 -5.64 -30.31 -7.18
N SER A 255 -4.85 -29.26 -7.38
CA SER A 255 -5.00 -28.07 -6.53
C SER A 255 -6.42 -27.53 -6.67
N ARG A 256 -7.00 -26.97 -5.60
CA ARG A 256 -8.36 -26.42 -5.65
C ARG A 256 -8.55 -25.41 -6.80
N ILE A 257 -7.54 -24.58 -7.05
CA ILE A 257 -7.51 -23.63 -8.17
C ILE A 257 -7.59 -24.33 -9.52
N GLU A 258 -6.81 -25.40 -9.71
CA GLU A 258 -6.85 -26.19 -10.95
C GLU A 258 -8.23 -26.80 -11.20
N GLY A 259 -8.86 -27.36 -10.16
CA GLY A 259 -10.21 -27.91 -10.24
C GLY A 259 -11.26 -26.84 -10.58
N LEU A 260 -11.14 -25.66 -9.97
CA LEU A 260 -12.01 -24.51 -10.23
C LEU A 260 -11.88 -23.99 -11.66
N LEU A 261 -10.66 -23.80 -12.15
CA LEU A 261 -10.40 -23.34 -13.52
C LEU A 261 -10.86 -24.37 -14.56
N ALA A 262 -10.65 -25.67 -14.30
CA ALA A 262 -11.17 -26.75 -15.12
C ALA A 262 -12.71 -26.74 -15.15
N TRP A 263 -13.37 -26.52 -14.03
CA TRP A 263 -14.83 -26.39 -13.98
C TRP A 263 -15.33 -25.16 -14.75
N LEU A 264 -14.68 -24.01 -14.58
CA LEU A 264 -15.00 -22.78 -15.31
C LEU A 264 -14.86 -22.95 -16.83
N SER A 265 -13.90 -23.78 -17.29
CA SER A 265 -13.70 -24.04 -18.72
C SER A 265 -14.92 -24.68 -19.41
N SER A 266 -15.85 -25.26 -18.63
CA SER A 266 -17.09 -25.83 -19.15
C SER A 266 -18.16 -24.79 -19.53
N PHE A 267 -17.95 -23.51 -19.23
CA PHE A 267 -18.90 -22.43 -19.53
C PHE A 267 -18.38 -21.51 -20.63
N SER A 268 -19.29 -21.02 -21.47
CA SER A 268 -18.94 -20.06 -22.53
C SER A 268 -18.74 -18.63 -22.01
N GLY A 269 -19.13 -18.33 -20.77
CA GLY A 269 -18.97 -17.00 -20.17
C GLY A 269 -19.69 -16.82 -18.82
N PRO A 270 -19.47 -15.67 -18.15
CA PRO A 270 -19.90 -15.41 -16.77
C PRO A 270 -21.38 -15.66 -16.50
N THR A 271 -22.25 -15.26 -17.41
CA THR A 271 -23.70 -15.35 -17.23
C THR A 271 -24.16 -16.79 -17.01
N LYS A 272 -23.57 -17.75 -17.75
CA LYS A 272 -23.90 -19.19 -17.64
C LYS A 272 -23.30 -19.81 -16.39
N ALA A 273 -22.06 -19.46 -16.05
CA ALA A 273 -21.41 -19.94 -14.83
C ALA A 273 -22.17 -19.47 -13.58
N LEU A 274 -22.58 -18.20 -13.52
CA LEU A 274 -23.40 -17.65 -12.43
C LEU A 274 -24.80 -18.27 -12.36
N ALA A 275 -25.40 -18.64 -13.49
CA ALA A 275 -26.67 -19.34 -13.52
C ALA A 275 -26.54 -20.76 -12.93
N GLU A 276 -25.44 -21.46 -13.23
CA GLU A 276 -25.16 -22.77 -12.65
C GLU A 276 -24.91 -22.70 -11.14
N ILE A 277 -24.14 -21.71 -10.67
CA ILE A 277 -23.94 -21.47 -9.24
C ILE A 277 -25.28 -21.24 -8.54
N SER A 278 -26.15 -20.44 -9.14
CA SER A 278 -27.49 -20.20 -8.62
C SER A 278 -28.32 -21.49 -8.51
N ARG A 279 -28.20 -22.40 -9.49
CA ARG A 279 -28.86 -23.71 -9.48
C ARG A 279 -28.33 -24.60 -8.34
N LEU A 280 -27.01 -24.63 -8.12
CA LEU A 280 -26.40 -25.42 -7.04
C LEU A 280 -26.85 -24.95 -5.65
N VAL A 281 -26.90 -23.62 -5.44
CA VAL A 281 -27.41 -23.02 -4.19
C VAL A 281 -28.89 -23.37 -3.97
N GLU A 282 -29.69 -23.42 -5.03
CA GLU A 282 -31.10 -23.82 -4.93
C GLU A 282 -31.27 -25.30 -4.55
N GLU A 283 -30.45 -26.20 -5.08
CA GLU A 283 -30.54 -27.64 -4.80
C GLU A 283 -30.17 -27.96 -3.34
N ASP A 284 -29.18 -27.27 -2.79
CA ASP A 284 -28.81 -27.36 -1.38
C ASP A 284 -29.89 -26.78 -0.45
N ALA A 285 -30.47 -25.64 -0.84
CA ALA A 285 -31.47 -24.92 -0.06
C ALA A 285 -32.86 -25.60 -0.05
N ARG A 286 -33.15 -26.59 -0.90
CA ARG A 286 -34.38 -27.43 -0.78
C ARG A 286 -34.46 -28.19 0.56
N SER A 287 -33.40 -28.15 1.36
CA SER A 287 -33.31 -28.65 2.73
C SER A 287 -33.75 -27.65 3.81
N SER A 288 -34.02 -26.37 3.48
CA SER A 288 -34.40 -25.32 4.47
C SER A 288 -35.27 -24.20 3.88
N ALA A 289 -36.38 -23.84 4.54
CA ALA A 289 -37.53 -23.08 4.01
C ALA A 289 -37.34 -21.58 3.67
N GLN A 290 -36.10 -21.09 3.46
CA GLN A 290 -35.80 -19.66 3.32
C GLN A 290 -35.02 -19.38 2.02
N VAL A 291 -35.66 -19.53 0.86
CA VAL A 291 -34.95 -19.82 -0.43
C VAL A 291 -35.11 -18.77 -1.54
N ARG A 292 -36.22 -18.04 -1.67
CA ARG A 292 -36.43 -17.20 -2.88
C ARG A 292 -35.64 -15.88 -2.92
N ASP A 293 -35.38 -15.24 -1.77
CA ASP A 293 -34.62 -13.98 -1.72
C ASP A 293 -33.09 -14.15 -1.82
N LYS A 294 -32.56 -15.37 -1.63
CA LYS A 294 -31.11 -15.61 -1.61
C LYS A 294 -30.48 -15.67 -3.01
N LYS A 295 -31.23 -16.08 -4.04
CA LYS A 295 -30.72 -16.28 -5.42
C LYS A 295 -30.21 -15.00 -6.07
N GLY A 296 -31.06 -13.96 -6.07
CA GLY A 296 -30.73 -12.67 -6.66
C GLY A 296 -29.54 -12.03 -5.94
N VAL A 297 -29.50 -12.17 -4.62
CA VAL A 297 -28.48 -11.58 -3.74
C VAL A 297 -27.10 -12.23 -3.93
N VAL A 298 -27.00 -13.57 -4.02
CA VAL A 298 -25.70 -14.22 -4.25
C VAL A 298 -25.16 -13.86 -5.63
N ARG A 299 -25.99 -13.94 -6.67
CA ARG A 299 -25.58 -13.61 -8.04
C ARG A 299 -25.17 -12.14 -8.17
N SER A 300 -25.93 -11.21 -7.60
CA SER A 300 -25.58 -9.77 -7.67
C SER A 300 -24.30 -9.46 -6.91
N LYS A 301 -24.09 -10.09 -5.74
CA LYS A 301 -22.84 -9.95 -4.97
C LYS A 301 -21.62 -10.50 -5.71
N LEU A 302 -21.71 -11.71 -6.27
CA LEU A 302 -20.62 -12.28 -7.08
C LEU A 302 -20.32 -11.39 -8.29
N TRP A 303 -21.36 -10.91 -8.98
CA TRP A 303 -21.20 -9.99 -10.10
C TRP A 303 -20.52 -8.68 -9.69
N ALA A 304 -20.88 -8.11 -8.55
CA ALA A 304 -20.26 -6.91 -8.00
C ALA A 304 -18.77 -7.13 -7.71
N CYS A 305 -18.41 -8.24 -7.06
CA CYS A 305 -17.01 -8.58 -6.77
C CYS A 305 -16.19 -8.78 -8.06
N MET A 306 -16.80 -9.32 -9.12
CA MET A 306 -16.12 -9.45 -10.43
C MET A 306 -15.80 -8.08 -11.06
N GLN A 307 -16.57 -7.02 -10.74
CA GLN A 307 -16.32 -5.68 -11.31
C GLN A 307 -15.03 -5.04 -10.81
N GLU A 308 -14.44 -5.55 -9.73
CA GLU A 308 -13.12 -5.11 -9.24
C GLU A 308 -12.02 -5.42 -10.27
N TYR A 309 -12.17 -6.49 -11.05
CA TYR A 309 -11.23 -6.86 -12.11
C TYR A 309 -11.58 -6.27 -13.50
N ASN A 310 -12.66 -5.50 -13.60
CA ASN A 310 -13.09 -4.90 -14.85
C ASN A 310 -12.27 -3.63 -15.13
N ILE A 311 -11.33 -3.73 -16.07
CA ILE A 311 -10.39 -2.65 -16.42
C ILE A 311 -10.84 -1.89 -17.66
N THR A 312 -10.67 -0.57 -17.63
CA THR A 312 -10.98 0.32 -18.76
C THR A 312 -9.76 0.49 -19.67
N THR A 313 -10.00 0.91 -20.91
CA THR A 313 -8.92 1.20 -21.88
C THR A 313 -8.14 2.48 -21.55
N HIS A 314 -8.74 3.38 -20.77
CA HIS A 314 -8.14 4.66 -20.40
C HIS A 314 -8.06 4.76 -18.88
N SER A 315 -6.85 4.97 -18.36
CA SER A 315 -6.61 5.29 -16.94
C SER A 315 -6.52 6.80 -16.75
N PRO A 316 -7.16 7.37 -15.73
CA PRO A 316 -6.97 8.77 -15.35
C PRO A 316 -5.52 9.09 -14.97
N LEU A 317 -4.74 8.10 -14.52
CA LEU A 317 -3.33 8.28 -14.15
C LEU A 317 -2.42 8.56 -15.36
N ALA A 318 -2.86 8.27 -16.58
CA ALA A 318 -2.07 8.57 -17.78
C ALA A 318 -1.79 10.08 -17.92
N LEU A 319 -2.73 10.94 -17.50
CA LEU A 319 -2.56 12.40 -17.50
C LEU A 319 -1.53 12.85 -16.47
N TRP A 320 -1.55 12.25 -15.27
CA TRP A 320 -0.55 12.50 -14.23
C TRP A 320 0.88 12.27 -14.75
N PHE A 321 1.11 11.11 -15.34
CA PHE A 321 2.43 10.73 -15.88
C PHE A 321 2.82 11.45 -17.19
N SER A 322 1.90 12.19 -17.82
CA SER A 322 2.19 13.01 -19.00
C SER A 322 2.86 14.36 -18.67
N GLY A 323 3.07 14.65 -17.38
CA GLY A 323 3.70 15.89 -16.91
C GLY A 323 2.71 17.01 -16.58
N ARG A 324 1.42 16.84 -16.88
CA ARG A 324 0.37 17.81 -16.51
C ARG A 324 0.10 17.85 -14.99
N LYS A 325 0.51 16.82 -14.25
CA LYS A 325 0.31 16.67 -12.79
C LYS A 325 -1.10 17.03 -12.31
N GLU A 326 -2.10 16.85 -13.18
CA GLU A 326 -3.51 17.06 -12.84
C GLU A 326 -3.90 16.03 -11.77
N VAL A 327 -4.44 16.52 -10.66
CA VAL A 327 -4.85 15.67 -9.53
C VAL A 327 -5.80 14.58 -10.05
N PRO A 328 -5.47 13.28 -9.86
CA PRO A 328 -6.33 12.21 -10.36
C PRO A 328 -7.75 12.33 -9.81
N GLY A 329 -8.77 12.13 -10.65
CA GLY A 329 -10.20 12.33 -10.28
C GLY A 329 -10.68 11.49 -9.09
N GLY A 330 -9.95 10.43 -8.74
CA GLY A 330 -10.17 9.71 -7.48
C GLY A 330 -10.05 10.63 -6.26
N TRP A 331 -9.04 11.51 -6.23
CA TRP A 331 -8.79 12.46 -5.13
C TRP A 331 -9.79 13.61 -5.08
N THR A 332 -10.30 14.09 -6.23
CA THR A 332 -11.36 15.12 -6.24
C THR A 332 -12.66 14.63 -5.59
N SER A 333 -12.87 13.31 -5.57
CA SER A 333 -14.05 12.68 -4.96
C SER A 333 -13.94 12.51 -3.44
N VAL A 334 -12.73 12.62 -2.89
CA VAL A 334 -12.42 12.42 -1.45
C VAL A 334 -12.73 13.68 -0.62
N GLY A 335 -12.98 14.81 -1.27
CA GLY A 335 -13.29 16.08 -0.62
C GLY A 335 -12.11 16.69 0.13
N LEU A 336 -10.88 16.33 -0.21
CA LEU A 336 -9.66 17.01 0.25
C LEU A 336 -9.54 18.38 -0.44
N PRO A 337 -9.04 19.42 0.26
CA PRO A 337 -8.55 20.63 -0.41
C PRO A 337 -7.54 20.27 -1.51
N GLU A 338 -7.52 21.06 -2.60
CA GLU A 338 -6.72 20.74 -3.79
C GLU A 338 -5.22 20.57 -3.49
N CYS A 339 -4.66 21.42 -2.62
CA CYS A 339 -3.27 21.32 -2.18
C CYS A 339 -2.97 20.00 -1.49
N LEU A 340 -3.83 19.55 -0.57
CA LEU A 340 -3.67 18.27 0.12
C LEU A 340 -3.91 17.09 -0.80
N ALA A 341 -4.84 17.21 -1.74
CA ALA A 341 -5.08 16.20 -2.76
C ALA A 341 -3.84 16.02 -3.67
N LYS A 342 -3.19 17.13 -4.06
CA LYS A 342 -1.94 17.13 -4.82
C LYS A 342 -0.79 16.51 -4.02
N SER A 343 -0.60 16.92 -2.77
CA SER A 343 0.41 16.32 -1.87
C SER A 343 0.16 14.83 -1.64
N ALA A 344 -1.10 14.43 -1.47
CA ALA A 344 -1.48 13.03 -1.31
C ALA A 344 -1.22 12.22 -2.57
N ALA A 345 -1.54 12.75 -3.77
CA ALA A 345 -1.22 12.11 -5.04
C ALA A 345 0.30 11.99 -5.27
N GLN A 346 1.10 12.92 -4.74
CA GLN A 346 2.57 12.84 -4.73
C GLN A 346 3.14 11.89 -3.67
N GLY A 347 2.29 11.30 -2.83
CA GLY A 347 2.72 10.45 -1.72
C GLY A 347 3.33 11.21 -0.53
N LEU A 348 3.19 12.54 -0.49
CA LEU A 348 3.73 13.40 0.55
C LEU A 348 2.77 13.59 1.74
N LEU A 349 1.50 13.18 1.59
CA LEU A 349 0.53 13.11 2.68
C LEU A 349 0.39 11.68 3.20
N ALA A 350 0.53 11.50 4.52
CA ALA A 350 0.34 10.21 5.16
C ALA A 350 -1.07 9.66 4.92
N ALA A 351 -1.16 8.36 4.58
CA ALA A 351 -2.45 7.70 4.35
C ALA A 351 -3.39 7.80 5.55
N SER A 352 -2.85 7.79 6.78
CA SER A 352 -3.61 7.97 8.02
C SER A 352 -4.30 9.34 8.12
N ALA A 353 -3.74 10.39 7.52
CA ALA A 353 -4.38 11.70 7.49
C ALA A 353 -5.60 11.69 6.55
N VAL A 354 -5.49 11.00 5.42
CA VAL A 354 -6.61 10.76 4.49
C VAL A 354 -7.68 9.92 5.18
N ASP A 355 -7.29 8.83 5.83
CA ASP A 355 -8.22 7.95 6.56
C ASP A 355 -8.96 8.68 7.69
N ALA A 356 -8.25 9.50 8.47
CA ALA A 356 -8.85 10.33 9.50
C ALA A 356 -9.88 11.31 8.92
N LEU A 357 -9.54 11.99 7.81
CA LEU A 357 -10.43 12.97 7.19
C LEU A 357 -11.69 12.35 6.57
N VAL A 358 -11.54 11.20 5.93
CA VAL A 358 -12.59 10.57 5.10
C VAL A 358 -13.46 9.65 5.93
N MET A 359 -12.83 8.86 6.80
CA MET A 359 -13.47 7.78 7.54
C MET A 359 -13.57 8.03 9.04
N GLN A 360 -12.92 9.08 9.55
CA GLN A 360 -12.75 9.30 10.99
C GLN A 360 -12.23 8.03 11.69
N ARG A 361 -11.35 7.29 11.01
CA ARG A 361 -10.81 6.02 11.48
C ARG A 361 -9.36 5.89 11.06
N VAL A 362 -8.49 5.43 11.96
CA VAL A 362 -7.06 5.20 11.69
C VAL A 362 -6.63 3.85 12.24
N LEU A 363 -5.86 3.10 11.45
CA LEU A 363 -5.22 1.86 11.88
C LEU A 363 -3.74 2.16 12.19
N LEU A 364 -3.36 2.08 13.46
CA LEU A 364 -2.00 2.38 13.89
C LEU A 364 -1.10 1.15 13.72
N MET A 365 -0.05 1.31 12.91
CA MET A 365 0.88 0.24 12.56
C MET A 365 1.72 -0.20 13.78
N PRO A 366 1.64 -1.47 14.24
CA PRO A 366 2.39 -1.94 15.39
C PRO A 366 3.89 -1.90 15.11
N GLN A 367 4.66 -1.46 16.10
CA GLN A 367 6.12 -1.43 16.04
C GLN A 367 6.71 -2.60 16.82
N VAL A 368 7.98 -2.93 16.59
CA VAL A 368 8.69 -3.89 17.44
C VAL A 368 9.03 -3.21 18.77
N GLU A 369 8.29 -3.57 19.80
CA GLU A 369 8.34 -2.90 21.10
C GLU A 369 7.95 -3.85 22.25
N ASN A 370 8.07 -3.38 23.49
CA ASN A 370 7.64 -4.17 24.65
C ASN A 370 6.12 -4.14 24.81
N ALA A 371 5.45 -5.22 24.37
CA ALA A 371 4.00 -5.35 24.44
C ALA A 371 3.40 -5.27 25.86
N LYS A 372 4.21 -5.38 26.93
CA LYS A 372 3.74 -5.19 28.32
C LYS A 372 3.53 -3.72 28.68
N LEU A 373 4.10 -2.80 27.92
CA LEU A 373 3.94 -1.36 28.10
C LEU A 373 2.85 -0.81 27.16
N ALA A 374 2.47 0.45 27.37
CA ALA A 374 1.59 1.16 26.44
C ALA A 374 2.17 1.18 25.02
N SER A 375 1.30 1.31 24.02
CA SER A 375 1.70 1.51 22.63
C SER A 375 2.65 2.70 22.48
N SER A 376 3.70 2.57 21.67
CA SER A 376 4.59 3.68 21.32
C SER A 376 3.82 4.85 20.72
N HIS A 377 2.73 4.58 20.00
CA HIS A 377 1.82 5.59 19.48
C HIS A 377 1.18 6.45 20.57
N PHE A 378 1.08 5.97 21.80
CA PHE A 378 0.50 6.75 22.91
C PHE A 378 1.29 8.03 23.19
N SER A 379 2.62 8.01 23.02
CA SER A 379 3.48 9.18 23.22
C SER A 379 3.16 10.35 22.28
N ALA A 380 2.60 10.07 21.10
CA ALA A 380 2.27 11.05 20.08
C ALA A 380 0.77 11.37 20.01
N ILE A 381 -0.02 11.00 21.02
CA ILE A 381 -1.48 11.21 20.99
C ILE A 381 -1.83 12.70 20.84
N CYS A 382 -1.17 13.61 21.55
CA CYS A 382 -1.42 15.05 21.46
C CYS A 382 -1.16 15.61 20.05
N ILE A 383 -0.15 15.09 19.35
CA ILE A 383 0.13 15.45 17.95
C ILE A 383 -1.06 15.01 17.08
N ARG A 384 -1.51 13.77 17.22
CA ARG A 384 -2.66 13.27 16.45
C ARG A 384 -3.95 14.00 16.77
N GLN A 385 -4.23 14.33 18.03
CA GLN A 385 -5.38 15.16 18.42
C GLN A 385 -5.35 16.54 17.75
N SER A 386 -4.17 17.14 17.64
CA SER A 386 -3.97 18.41 16.94
C SER A 386 -4.19 18.25 15.44
N MET A 387 -3.58 17.23 14.81
CA MET A 387 -3.78 16.90 13.40
C MET A 387 -5.26 16.62 13.07
N TYR A 388 -5.98 15.88 13.91
CA TYR A 388 -7.40 15.60 13.70
C TYR A 388 -8.25 16.87 13.83
N GLY A 389 -7.93 17.75 14.79
CA GLY A 389 -8.57 19.07 14.90
C GLY A 389 -8.39 19.91 13.64
N ILE A 390 -7.20 19.88 13.04
CA ILE A 390 -6.89 20.54 11.76
C ILE A 390 -7.71 19.93 10.62
N LEU A 391 -7.68 18.61 10.46
CA LEU A 391 -8.30 17.91 9.33
C LEU A 391 -9.83 17.96 9.40
N LEU A 392 -10.42 17.80 10.58
CA LEU A 392 -11.86 17.62 10.77
C LEU A 392 -12.61 18.90 11.12
N HIS A 393 -11.93 20.05 11.12
CA HIS A 393 -12.52 21.34 11.49
C HIS A 393 -13.86 21.64 10.77
N ARG A 394 -13.96 21.33 9.47
CA ARG A 394 -15.18 21.53 8.66
C ARG A 394 -16.43 20.82 9.18
N PHE A 395 -16.28 19.79 10.01
CA PHE A 395 -17.38 19.03 10.59
C PHE A 395 -17.83 19.61 11.94
N GLN A 396 -16.98 20.38 12.62
CA GLN A 396 -17.28 21.02 13.91
C GLN A 396 -18.11 22.30 13.75
N THR A 397 -17.91 23.04 12.65
CA THR A 397 -18.68 24.26 12.34
C THR A 397 -20.17 24.01 12.04
N ARG A 398 -20.59 22.74 11.92
CA ARG A 398 -21.99 22.32 11.71
C ARG A 398 -22.76 21.99 12.98
N GLY A 399 -22.22 22.31 14.17
CA GLY A 399 -22.93 22.15 15.45
C GLY A 399 -22.83 20.76 16.08
N TYR A 400 -21.87 19.93 15.65
CA TYR A 400 -21.56 18.67 16.32
C TYR A 400 -20.71 18.92 17.57
N VAL A 401 -21.24 18.51 18.72
CA VAL A 401 -20.56 18.48 20.01
C VAL A 401 -19.64 17.25 20.00
N ASP A 402 -18.34 17.50 20.02
CA ASP A 402 -17.21 16.56 20.07
C ASP A 402 -17.01 15.68 18.82
N VAL A 403 -15.94 15.98 18.05
CA VAL A 403 -15.50 15.15 16.91
C VAL A 403 -14.38 14.22 17.38
N PHE A 404 -14.53 12.93 17.08
CA PHE A 404 -13.58 11.89 17.45
C PHE A 404 -13.09 11.14 16.21
N VAL A 405 -11.88 10.59 16.33
CA VAL A 405 -11.34 9.61 15.39
C VAL A 405 -11.24 8.25 16.09
N GLU A 406 -11.72 7.21 15.42
CA GLU A 406 -11.60 5.82 15.87
C GLU A 406 -10.18 5.30 15.55
N GLU A 407 -9.35 5.15 16.58
CA GLU A 407 -8.01 4.56 16.43
C GLU A 407 -8.02 3.08 16.80
N TYR A 408 -7.49 2.25 15.90
CA TYR A 408 -7.20 0.85 16.17
C TYR A 408 -5.72 0.71 16.52
N ASP A 409 -5.43 0.36 17.77
CA ASP A 409 -4.08 0.25 18.32
C ASP A 409 -3.94 -1.03 19.15
N ARG A 410 -2.72 -1.44 19.46
CA ARG A 410 -2.49 -2.57 20.35
C ARG A 410 -2.82 -2.23 21.79
N MET A 411 -3.47 -3.17 22.47
CA MET A 411 -3.50 -3.26 23.94
C MET A 411 -2.96 -4.62 24.33
N ALA A 412 -1.74 -4.63 24.86
CA ALA A 412 -0.92 -5.83 24.95
C ALA A 412 -0.81 -6.53 23.58
N LEU A 413 -1.28 -7.78 23.49
CA LEU A 413 -1.25 -8.59 22.27
C LEU A 413 -2.57 -8.59 21.48
N ASN A 414 -3.52 -7.75 21.87
CA ASN A 414 -4.83 -7.67 21.24
C ASN A 414 -5.01 -6.35 20.52
N LEU A 415 -5.80 -6.36 19.45
CA LEU A 415 -6.23 -5.14 18.80
C LEU A 415 -7.37 -4.50 19.60
N LYS A 416 -7.27 -3.20 19.87
CA LYS A 416 -8.27 -2.43 20.58
C LYS A 416 -8.67 -1.20 19.77
N LYS A 417 -9.98 -0.94 19.75
CA LYS A 417 -10.54 0.31 19.24
C LYS A 417 -10.57 1.34 20.38
N ASN A 418 -10.04 2.53 20.13
CA ASN A 418 -10.04 3.68 21.03
C ASN A 418 -10.70 4.88 20.32
N GLN A 419 -11.24 5.82 21.09
CA GLN A 419 -11.73 7.09 20.57
C GLN A 419 -10.74 8.18 20.97
N VAL A 420 -10.28 8.96 19.98
CA VAL A 420 -9.36 10.07 20.19
C VAL A 420 -10.10 11.36 19.84
N GLU A 421 -10.23 12.23 20.84
CA GLU A 421 -10.89 13.52 20.70
C GLU A 421 -10.02 14.50 19.91
N CYS A 422 -10.64 15.24 19.00
CA CYS A 422 -9.97 16.31 18.28
C CYS A 422 -9.67 17.48 19.22
N SER A 423 -8.44 18.00 19.21
CA SER A 423 -8.11 19.18 20.00
C SER A 423 -8.87 20.40 19.48
N SER A 424 -9.62 21.08 20.36
CA SER A 424 -10.36 22.28 20.00
C SER A 424 -9.52 23.55 19.94
N HIS A 425 -8.29 23.51 20.44
CA HIS A 425 -7.46 24.70 20.62
C HIS A 425 -7.11 25.42 19.30
N PHE A 426 -7.00 24.66 18.21
CA PHE A 426 -6.60 25.18 16.89
C PHE A 426 -7.78 25.61 16.01
N ILE A 427 -8.98 25.13 16.32
CA ILE A 427 -10.23 25.40 15.59
C ILE A 427 -10.56 26.90 15.60
N GLU A 428 -10.32 27.58 16.72
CA GLU A 428 -10.72 28.98 16.90
C GLU A 428 -9.75 29.97 16.24
N LYS A 429 -8.48 29.60 16.06
CA LYS A 429 -7.44 30.53 15.58
C LYS A 429 -7.19 30.46 14.07
N HIS A 430 -7.32 29.28 13.43
CA HIS A 430 -6.85 29.10 12.05
C HIS A 430 -7.78 28.18 11.23
N ALA A 431 -9.01 28.64 10.97
CA ALA A 431 -10.04 27.88 10.27
C ALA A 431 -9.65 27.37 8.85
N HIS A 432 -8.60 27.95 8.27
CA HIS A 432 -8.03 27.55 6.99
C HIS A 432 -6.50 27.58 7.06
N LEU A 433 -5.88 26.50 7.55
CA LEU A 433 -4.41 26.40 7.61
C LEU A 433 -3.72 26.60 6.25
N SER A 434 -4.35 26.19 5.15
CA SER A 434 -3.85 26.48 3.79
C SER A 434 -3.84 27.96 3.42
N GLN A 435 -4.58 28.80 4.14
CA GLN A 435 -4.64 30.25 3.97
C GLN A 435 -3.94 31.01 5.10
N ALA A 436 -3.53 30.32 6.17
CA ALA A 436 -2.82 30.92 7.30
C ALA A 436 -1.40 31.34 6.89
N SER A 437 -0.86 32.38 7.54
CA SER A 437 0.52 32.82 7.30
C SER A 437 1.54 31.77 7.74
N LEU A 438 2.75 31.82 7.20
CA LEU A 438 3.83 30.89 7.62
C LEU A 438 4.10 31.00 9.13
N ALA A 439 4.03 32.20 9.70
CA ALA A 439 4.22 32.44 11.13
C ALA A 439 3.13 31.76 11.97
N ASP A 440 1.87 31.83 11.52
CA ASP A 440 0.75 31.15 12.19
C ASP A 440 0.89 29.62 12.11
N ARG A 441 1.24 29.08 10.93
CA ARG A 441 1.47 27.64 10.75
C ARG A 441 2.61 27.14 11.64
N LEU A 442 3.70 27.91 11.72
CA LEU A 442 4.83 27.62 12.60
C LEU A 442 4.42 27.68 14.07
N ALA A 443 3.63 28.68 14.47
CA ALA A 443 3.12 28.80 15.83
C ALA A 443 2.28 27.59 16.22
N VAL A 444 1.37 27.13 15.34
CA VAL A 444 0.58 25.91 15.54
C VAL A 444 1.48 24.69 15.75
N LEU A 445 2.46 24.49 14.88
CA LEU A 445 3.40 23.36 14.97
C LEU A 445 4.19 23.38 16.30
N LEU A 446 4.74 24.53 16.67
CA LEU A 446 5.53 24.70 17.89
C LEU A 446 4.66 24.55 19.15
N GLU A 447 3.42 25.06 19.13
CA GLU A 447 2.44 24.88 20.20
C GLU A 447 2.05 23.42 20.37
N THR A 448 1.79 22.68 19.28
CA THR A 448 1.54 21.23 19.31
C THR A 448 2.71 20.45 19.93
N LEU A 449 3.96 20.84 19.61
CA LEU A 449 5.15 20.23 20.20
C LEU A 449 5.45 20.76 21.62
N GLY A 450 4.81 21.84 22.05
CA GLY A 450 5.03 22.52 23.33
C GLY A 450 6.47 23.04 23.46
N VAL A 451 7.00 23.63 22.38
CA VAL A 451 8.34 24.25 22.31
C VAL A 451 8.17 25.71 21.88
N THR A 452 9.00 26.61 22.38
CA THR A 452 9.01 28.02 21.93
C THR A 452 10.06 28.24 20.86
N GLU A 453 9.83 29.19 19.95
CA GLU A 453 10.83 29.55 18.93
C GLU A 453 12.16 30.01 19.56
N SER A 454 12.09 30.73 20.69
CA SER A 454 13.28 31.15 21.45
C SER A 454 14.14 29.98 21.92
N SER A 455 13.52 28.84 22.25
CA SER A 455 14.23 27.62 22.68
C SER A 455 15.02 26.96 21.55
N LEU A 456 14.68 27.27 20.29
CA LEU A 456 15.32 26.71 19.09
C LEU A 456 16.27 27.72 18.40
N SER A 457 16.45 28.91 18.99
CA SER A 457 17.22 30.01 18.39
C SER A 457 18.67 29.64 18.03
N LEU A 458 19.30 28.77 18.82
CA LEU A 458 20.67 28.29 18.59
C LEU A 458 20.76 27.06 17.68
N VAL A 459 19.63 26.49 17.27
CA VAL A 459 19.57 25.30 16.43
C VAL A 459 19.51 25.73 14.96
N PRO A 460 20.34 25.14 14.07
CA PRO A 460 20.26 25.35 12.63
C PRO A 460 18.84 25.11 12.10
N LEU A 461 18.38 25.95 11.16
CA LEU A 461 16.98 25.98 10.72
C LEU A 461 16.46 24.61 10.30
N HIS A 462 17.23 23.85 9.52
CA HIS A 462 16.85 22.52 9.03
C HIS A 462 16.78 21.45 10.12
N LEU A 463 17.42 21.65 11.27
CA LEU A 463 17.37 20.74 12.42
C LEU A 463 16.33 21.12 13.47
N ARG A 464 15.71 22.30 13.37
CA ARG A 464 14.78 22.80 14.39
C ARG A 464 13.61 21.86 14.64
N LEU A 465 13.02 21.30 13.58
CA LEU A 465 11.92 20.34 13.71
C LEU A 465 12.37 19.05 14.41
N ALA A 466 13.51 18.49 14.01
CA ALA A 466 14.06 17.29 14.63
C ALA A 466 14.36 17.49 16.13
N VAL A 467 14.93 18.64 16.50
CA VAL A 467 15.17 18.99 17.89
C VAL A 467 13.87 19.22 18.66
N ALA A 468 12.89 19.93 18.08
CA ALA A 468 11.58 20.15 18.71
C ALA A 468 10.84 18.83 18.96
N VAL A 469 10.85 17.91 18.00
CA VAL A 469 10.30 16.55 18.14
C VAL A 469 11.05 15.75 19.21
N THR A 470 12.38 15.92 19.31
CA THR A 470 13.18 15.27 20.37
C THR A 470 12.80 15.77 21.76
N ILE A 471 12.60 17.08 21.92
CA ILE A 471 12.13 17.69 23.18
C ILE A 471 10.74 17.16 23.54
N PHE A 472 9.82 17.14 22.57
CA PHE A 472 8.49 16.56 22.73
C PHE A 472 8.56 15.09 23.16
N TRP A 473 9.35 14.28 22.44
CA TRP A 473 9.52 12.86 22.71
C TRP A 473 10.07 12.60 24.12
N GLN A 474 11.04 13.40 24.57
CA GLN A 474 11.60 13.30 25.92
C GLN A 474 10.56 13.61 27.01
N ARG A 475 9.66 14.57 26.75
CA ARG A 475 8.60 14.99 27.69
C ARG A 475 7.46 13.97 27.78
N GLU A 476 6.99 13.48 26.63
CA GLU A 476 5.75 12.69 26.54
C GLU A 476 5.96 11.17 26.62
N SER A 477 7.16 10.68 26.34
CA SER A 477 7.41 9.23 26.30
C SER A 477 7.42 8.58 27.66
N LYS A 478 6.82 7.39 27.72
CA LYS A 478 6.78 6.54 28.91
C LYS A 478 7.23 5.12 28.54
N PRO A 479 8.35 4.62 29.09
CA PRO A 479 9.25 5.30 30.03
C PRO A 479 9.98 6.49 29.40
N THR A 480 10.42 7.43 30.23
CA THR A 480 11.21 8.58 29.80
C THR A 480 12.52 8.11 29.14
N PRO A 481 12.92 8.68 27.99
CA PRO A 481 14.17 8.33 27.34
C PRO A 481 15.38 8.56 28.25
N THR A 482 16.29 7.60 28.26
CA THR A 482 17.53 7.66 29.03
C THR A 482 18.55 8.58 28.36
N GLN A 483 19.50 9.10 29.15
CA GLN A 483 20.58 9.93 28.62
C GLN A 483 21.38 9.24 27.49
N PRO A 484 21.74 7.93 27.57
CA PRO A 484 22.39 7.25 26.45
C PRO A 484 21.55 7.23 25.15
N GLN A 485 20.22 7.11 25.25
CA GLN A 485 19.34 7.14 24.08
C GLN A 485 19.31 8.53 23.43
N LEU A 486 19.29 9.60 24.24
CA LEU A 486 19.39 10.97 23.75
C LEU A 486 20.76 11.23 23.09
N HIS A 487 21.85 10.77 23.71
CA HIS A 487 23.18 10.87 23.11
C HIS A 487 23.25 10.12 21.77
N ALA A 488 22.68 8.92 21.68
CA ALA A 488 22.64 8.15 20.43
C ALA A 488 21.87 8.89 19.32
N LEU A 489 20.73 9.50 19.65
CA LEU A 489 19.95 10.29 18.69
C LEU A 489 20.73 11.52 18.20
N LEU A 490 21.35 12.27 19.12
CA LEU A 490 22.18 13.43 18.78
C LEU A 490 23.40 13.05 17.92
N MET A 491 24.04 11.92 18.24
CA MET A 491 25.12 11.37 17.41
C MET A 491 24.61 11.04 16.00
N GLY A 492 23.38 10.53 15.87
CA GLY A 492 22.72 10.32 14.58
C GLY A 492 22.55 11.61 13.78
N PHE A 493 22.11 12.70 14.42
CA PHE A 493 22.02 14.01 13.76
C PHE A 493 23.38 14.51 13.28
N VAL A 494 24.41 14.46 14.13
CA VAL A 494 25.78 14.87 13.76
C VAL A 494 26.33 14.02 12.62
N TYR A 495 26.14 12.71 12.68
CA TYR A 495 26.57 11.79 11.62
C TYR A 495 25.87 12.07 10.29
N GLY A 496 24.56 12.35 10.32
CA GLY A 496 23.80 12.77 9.15
C GLY A 496 24.37 14.03 8.49
N GLU A 497 24.66 15.07 9.29
CA GLU A 497 25.27 16.32 8.80
C GLU A 497 26.64 16.09 8.16
N LEU A 498 27.48 15.25 8.77
CA LEU A 498 28.80 14.92 8.22
C LEU A 498 28.71 14.19 6.88
N ASN A 499 27.75 13.27 6.74
CA ASN A 499 27.53 12.56 5.49
C ASN A 499 27.00 13.47 4.39
N LEU A 500 26.09 14.40 4.72
CA LEU A 500 25.63 15.42 3.78
C LEU A 500 26.83 16.21 3.24
N GLN A 501 27.71 16.69 4.12
CA GLN A 501 28.93 17.43 3.74
C GLN A 501 29.90 16.61 2.87
N GLN A 502 29.98 15.29 3.06
CA GLN A 502 30.82 14.43 2.22
C GLN A 502 30.22 14.20 0.84
N CYS A 503 28.89 14.07 0.73
CA CYS A 503 28.20 14.01 -0.56
C CYS A 503 28.41 15.30 -1.37
N PHE A 504 28.38 16.48 -0.73
CA PHE A 504 28.73 17.76 -1.36
C PHE A 504 30.12 17.77 -2.01
N ASN A 505 31.09 17.05 -1.42
CA ASN A 505 32.48 17.09 -1.87
C ASN A 505 32.85 15.99 -2.88
N SER A 506 32.03 14.96 -3.05
CA SER A 506 32.43 13.74 -3.78
C SER A 506 31.61 13.43 -5.03
N ASN A 507 30.36 13.89 -5.16
CA ASN A 507 29.58 13.67 -6.38
C ASN A 507 28.56 14.81 -6.59
N GLY A 508 28.49 15.35 -7.80
CA GLY A 508 27.49 16.35 -8.22
C GLY A 508 26.05 15.82 -8.31
N PHE A 509 25.56 15.13 -7.28
CA PHE A 509 24.15 14.80 -7.09
C PHE A 509 23.45 15.96 -6.35
N PRO A 510 22.25 16.39 -6.79
CA PRO A 510 21.56 17.55 -6.21
C PRO A 510 21.10 17.27 -4.77
N ARG A 511 21.10 18.32 -3.93
CA ARG A 511 21.09 18.21 -2.45
C ARG A 511 19.89 17.43 -1.90
N PHE A 512 20.09 16.86 -0.71
CA PHE A 512 19.04 16.39 0.20
C PHE A 512 18.06 17.52 0.64
N LEU A 513 18.38 18.78 0.33
CA LEU A 513 17.59 20.00 0.61
C LEU A 513 17.43 20.94 -0.61
N GLU A 514 17.95 20.63 -1.80
CA GLU A 514 17.93 21.55 -2.97
C GLU A 514 16.57 21.55 -3.65
N VAL A 515 15.75 20.52 -3.39
CA VAL A 515 14.33 20.54 -3.75
C VAL A 515 13.56 21.60 -2.95
N TYR A 516 14.18 22.20 -1.92
CA TYR A 516 13.61 23.30 -1.13
C TYR A 516 14.41 24.61 -1.19
N GLU A 517 15.48 24.71 -2.00
CA GLU A 517 16.34 25.91 -2.04
C GLU A 517 16.39 26.63 -3.41
N ASP A 518 15.67 26.18 -4.43
CA ASP A 518 15.32 27.03 -5.59
C ASP A 518 14.04 27.84 -5.26
N VAL A 519 14.18 28.74 -4.30
CA VAL A 519 13.10 29.60 -3.76
C VAL A 519 12.89 30.87 -4.60
N ASP A 520 13.72 31.15 -5.61
CA ASP A 520 13.56 32.36 -6.43
C ASP A 520 12.77 32.16 -7.74
N ALA A 521 12.24 30.95 -8.00
CA ALA A 521 11.44 30.68 -9.22
C ALA A 521 10.11 29.92 -8.99
N ILE A 522 9.78 29.57 -7.74
CA ILE A 522 8.53 28.88 -7.35
C ILE A 522 8.01 29.51 -6.05
N GLU A 523 7.80 30.84 -6.05
CA GLU A 523 7.33 31.58 -4.87
C GLU A 523 5.85 31.34 -4.50
N ASP A 524 5.06 30.60 -5.29
CA ASP A 524 3.61 30.46 -5.02
C ASP A 524 3.11 29.08 -4.57
N ASP A 525 3.88 27.99 -4.72
CA ASP A 525 3.28 26.62 -4.62
C ASP A 525 4.05 25.62 -3.72
N ALA A 526 5.27 25.93 -3.25
CA ALA A 526 6.10 24.98 -2.50
C ALA A 526 6.08 25.18 -0.96
N ALA A 527 5.55 26.31 -0.48
CA ALA A 527 5.36 26.59 0.96
C ALA A 527 4.18 25.81 1.59
N GLU A 528 3.44 25.02 0.80
CA GLU A 528 2.27 24.28 1.27
C GLU A 528 2.56 22.90 1.87
N VAL A 529 3.72 22.28 1.62
CA VAL A 529 3.93 20.85 1.94
C VAL A 529 4.70 20.61 3.24
N LEU A 530 5.44 21.59 3.75
CA LEU A 530 6.17 21.48 5.03
C LEU A 530 5.39 22.02 6.25
N CYS A 531 4.13 22.41 6.06
CA CYS A 531 3.27 22.99 7.10
C CYS A 531 1.85 22.42 7.13
N VAL A 532 1.60 21.23 6.57
CA VAL A 532 0.37 20.46 6.80
C VAL A 532 0.66 19.04 7.24
#